data_AF-A0A920P464-F1
#
_entry.id   AF-A0A920P464-F1
#
_cell.length_a   1.000
_cell.length_b   1.000
_cell.length_c   1.000
_cell.angle_alpha   90.00
_cell.angle_beta   90.00
_cell.angle_gamma   90.00
#
_symmetry.space_group_name_H-M   'P 1'
#
loop_
_entity.id
_entity.type
_entity.pdbx_description
1 polymer ?
#
loop_
_entity_poly.entity_id
_entity_poly.type
_entity_poly.pdbx_seq_one_letter_code
_entity_poly.pdbx_strand_id
1 'polypeptide(L)' 'MTIRARVDGQTFTGRGGSTDVVLASAQAYVHVLNKGVQARELEARHFAARTDWGI' A
#
# COMPACT_ATOMS: atom_id res chain seq x y z
N MET A 1 1.90 -5.60 15.91
CA MET A 1 1.48 -4.19 15.73
C MET A 1 0.65 -4.08 14.44
N THR A 2 -0.42 -3.29 14.45
CA THR A 2 -1.23 -2.98 13.26
C THR A 2 -1.39 -1.47 13.14
N ILE A 3 -1.12 -0.91 11.96
CA ILE A 3 -1.29 0.52 11.68
C ILE A 3 -2.28 0.69 10.53
N ARG A 4 -3.17 1.68 10.66
CA ARG A 4 -4.05 2.15 9.57
C ARG A 4 -3.64 3.56 9.21
N ALA A 5 -3.32 3.80 7.94
CA ALA A 5 -2.97 5.14 7.46
C ALA A 5 -3.61 5.41 6.09
N ARG A 6 -3.76 6.71 5.79
CA ARG A 6 -4.25 7.19 4.51
C ARG A 6 -3.06 7.52 3.62
N VAL A 7 -3.00 6.93 2.44
CA VAL A 7 -1.99 7.16 1.40
C VAL A 7 -2.76 7.45 0.11
N ASP A 8 -2.54 8.62 -0.49
CA ASP A 8 -3.15 9.00 -1.77
C ASP A 8 -4.67 8.90 -1.82
N GLY A 9 -5.32 9.28 -0.73
CA GLY A 9 -6.77 9.23 -0.62
C GLY A 9 -7.35 7.85 -0.32
N GLN A 10 -6.54 6.79 -0.32
CA GLN A 10 -6.94 5.44 0.05
C GLN A 10 -6.44 5.06 1.45
N THR A 11 -7.21 4.24 2.16
CA THR A 11 -6.86 3.80 3.52
C THR A 11 -6.29 2.39 3.45
N PHE A 12 -5.06 2.21 3.94
CA PHE A 12 -4.39 0.91 3.98
C PHE A 12 -4.13 0.49 5.42
N THR A 13 -4.09 -0.84 5.63
CA THR A 13 -3.70 -1.45 6.90
C THR A 13 -2.39 -2.21 6.73
N GLY A 14 -1.39 -1.88 7.53
CA GLY A 14 -0.09 -2.54 7.58
C GLY A 14 0.11 -3.27 8.90
N ARG A 15 0.99 -4.27 8.88
CA ARG A 15 1.29 -5.14 10.03
C ARG A 15 2.80 -5.27 10.19
N GLY A 16 3.25 -5.15 11.44
CA GLY A 16 4.63 -5.37 11.86
C GLY A 16 4.69 -6.42 12.97
N GLY A 17 5.76 -7.22 12.96
CA GLY A 17 5.92 -8.45 13.74
C GLY A 17 7.25 -8.49 14.50
N SER A 18 7.46 -7.52 15.39
CA SER A 18 8.57 -7.49 16.33
C SER A 18 8.04 -7.36 17.77
N THR A 19 8.80 -7.85 18.74
CA THR A 19 8.58 -7.59 20.17
C THR A 19 8.99 -6.17 20.55
N ASP A 20 9.95 -5.59 19.83
CA ASP A 20 10.30 -4.18 19.92
C ASP A 20 9.21 -3.33 19.27
N VAL A 21 8.60 -2.45 20.06
CA VAL A 21 7.48 -1.61 19.62
C VAL A 21 7.88 -0.63 18.51
N VAL A 22 9.10 -0.08 18.57
CA VAL A 22 9.59 0.88 17.56
C VAL A 22 9.79 0.16 16.23
N LEU A 23 10.44 -1.01 16.25
CA LEU A 23 10.65 -1.83 15.06
C LEU A 23 9.32 -2.33 14.49
N ALA A 24 8.40 -2.82 15.32
CA ALA A 24 7.08 -3.28 14.87
C ALA A 24 6.26 -2.14 14.25
N SER A 25 6.41 -0.91 14.76
CA SER A 25 5.77 0.29 14.21
C SER A 25 6.35 0.66 12.84
N ALA A 26 7.69 0.67 12.71
CA ALA A 26 8.36 0.93 11.45
C ALA A 26 7.98 -0.10 10.37
N GLN A 27 7.99 -1.39 10.71
CA GLN A 27 7.55 -2.47 9.81
C GLN A 27 6.09 -2.28 9.36
N ALA A 28 5.19 -1.99 10.30
CA ALA A 28 3.78 -1.77 9.98
C ALA A 28 3.59 -0.54 9.07
N TYR A 29 4.36 0.52 9.27
CA TYR A 29 4.33 1.72 8.44
C TYR A 29 4.86 1.46 7.03
N VAL A 30 6.02 0.81 6.88
CA VAL A 30 6.56 0.41 5.56
C VAL A 30 5.57 -0.49 4.82
N HIS A 31 4.90 -1.41 5.52
CA HIS A 31 3.87 -2.26 4.92
C HIS A 31 2.68 -1.44 4.38
N VAL A 32 2.24 -0.39 5.08
CA VAL A 32 1.22 0.55 4.56
C VAL A 32 1.71 1.22 3.28
N LEU A 33 2.94 1.74 3.26
CA LEU A 33 3.50 2.42 2.10
C LEU A 33 3.63 1.49 0.88
N ASN A 34 4.11 0.27 1.09
CA ASN A 34 4.23 -0.73 0.03
C ASN A 34 2.87 -1.08 -0.59
N LYS A 35 1.78 -1.06 0.20
CA LYS A 35 0.42 -1.23 -0.32
C LYS A 35 -0.04 -0.03 -1.12
N GLY A 36 0.29 1.19 -0.69
CA GLY A 36 -0.01 2.41 -1.44
C GLY A 36 0.67 2.43 -2.82
N VAL A 37 1.96 2.09 -2.88
CA VAL A 37 2.71 1.98 -4.15
C VAL A 37 2.10 0.90 -5.05
N GLN A 38 1.84 -0.29 -4.52
CA GLN A 38 1.21 -1.37 -5.30
C GLN A 38 -0.18 -1.00 -5.82
N ALA A 39 -0.97 -0.26 -5.04
CA ALA A 39 -2.29 0.20 -5.47
C ALA A 39 -2.17 1.17 -6.67
N ARG A 40 -1.22 2.11 -6.63
CA ARG A 40 -0.94 3.01 -7.76
C ARG A 40 -0.48 2.26 -9.01
N GLU A 41 0.41 1.29 -8.85
CA GLU A 41 0.88 0.46 -9.97
C GLU A 41 -0.25 -0.34 -10.60
N LEU A 42 -1.16 -0.89 -9.77
CA LEU A 42 -2.33 -1.61 -10.23
C LEU A 42 -3.29 -0.69 -11.00
N GLU A 43 -3.52 0.53 -10.50
CA GLU A 43 -4.36 1.53 -11.17
C GLU A 43 -3.77 1.94 -12.54
N ALA A 44 -2.46 2.20 -12.59
CA ALA A 44 -1.77 2.51 -13.84
C ALA A 44 -1.87 1.37 -14.86
N ARG A 45 -1.71 0.11 -14.42
CA ARG A 45 -1.88 -1.07 -15.28
C ARG A 45 -3.32 -1.24 -15.76
N HIS A 46 -4.31 -1.02 -14.89
CA HIS A 46 -5.71 -1.05 -15.29
C HIS A 46 -6.04 0.02 -16.34
N PHE A 47 -5.48 1.22 -16.19
CA PHE A 47 -5.68 2.29 -17.16
C PHE A 47 -5.04 1.95 -18.52
N ALA A 48 -3.79 1.46 -18.51
CA ALA A 48 -3.08 1.04 -19.71
C ALA A 48 -3.79 -0.12 -20.44
N ALA A 49 -4.22 -1.14 -19.69
CA ALA A 49 -4.96 -2.26 -20.25
C ALA A 49 -6.28 -1.80 -20.90
N ARG A 50 -7.01 -0.85 -20.30
CA ARG A 50 -8.25 -0.33 -20.87
C ARG A 50 -8.04 0.53 -22.12
N THR A 51 -6.88 1.15 -22.29
CA THR A 51 -6.56 1.95 -23.48
C THR A 51 -6.16 1.09 -24.68
N ASP A 52 -5.69 -0.13 -24.45
CA ASP A 52 -5.29 -1.10 -25.49
C ASP A 52 -6.48 -1.78 -26.19
N TRP A 53 -7.69 -1.73 -25.63
CA TRP A 53 -8.92 -2.24 -26.27
C TRP A 53 -9.68 -1.16 -27.06
N GLY A 54 -9.01 -0.05 -27.41
CA GLY A 54 -9.53 0.97 -28.30
C GLY A 54 -9.40 0.57 -29.76
N ILE A 55 -10.46 -0.05 -30.30
CA ILE A 55 -10.71 -0.49 -31.70
C ILE A 55 -9.84 -1.65 -32.21
#